data_AF-A0A831XX68-F1
#
_entry.id   AF-A0A831XX68-F1
#
_cell.length_a   1.000
_cell.length_b   1.000
_cell.length_c   1.000
_cell.angle_alpha   90.00
_cell.angle_beta   90.00
_cell.angle_gamma   90.00
#
_symmetry.space_group_name_H-M   'P 1'
#
loop_
_entity.id
_entity.type
_entity.pdbx_description
1 polymer ?
#
loop_
_entity_poly.entity_id
_entity_poly.type
_entity_poly.pdbx_seq_one_letter_code
_entity_poly.pdbx_strand_id
1 'polypeptide(L)' 'IKAITVDQGPVLKRFLPRAQGRATRIRKPTSHMTVILDEK' A
#
# COMPACT_ATOMS: atom_id res chain seq x y z
N ILE A 1 5.47 -22.09 10.60
CA ILE A 1 5.54 -20.88 9.74
C ILE A 1 6.78 -21.01 8.87
N LYS A 2 6.62 -21.13 7.55
CA LYS A 2 7.71 -21.40 6.60
C LYS A 2 8.23 -20.13 5.93
N ALA A 3 7.33 -19.27 5.46
CA ALA A 3 7.69 -18.01 4.81
C ALA A 3 6.57 -16.98 4.95
N ILE A 4 6.96 -15.71 5.02
CA ILE A 4 6.04 -14.57 4.98
C ILE A 4 6.62 -13.56 3.99
N THR A 5 5.86 -13.21 2.95
CA THR A 5 6.23 -12.19 1.96
C THR A 5 5.19 -11.07 1.95
N VAL A 6 5.65 -9.84 1.70
CA VAL A 6 4.79 -8.66 1.60
C VAL A 6 5.13 -7.93 0.31
N ASP A 7 4.22 -8.00 -0.65
CA ASP A 7 4.37 -7.39 -1.96
C ASP A 7 3.61 -6.07 -2.04
N GLN A 8 4.06 -5.21 -2.96
CA GLN A 8 3.41 -3.93 -3.22
C GLN A 8 2.11 -4.14 -4.00
N GLY A 9 1.01 -3.63 -3.46
CA GLY A 9 -0.29 -3.57 -4.13
C GLY A 9 -0.49 -2.25 -4.91
N PRO A 10 -1.62 -2.11 -5.60
CA PRO A 10 -1.92 -0.90 -6.35
C PRO A 10 -2.02 0.33 -5.44
N VAL A 11 -1.39 1.43 -5.87
CA VAL A 11 -1.43 2.70 -5.14
C VAL A 11 -2.58 3.56 -5.65
N LEU A 12 -3.53 3.87 -4.78
CA LEU A 12 -4.62 4.78 -5.12
C LEU A 12 -4.12 6.23 -5.09
N LYS A 13 -4.45 7.00 -6.13
CA LYS A 13 -4.11 8.42 -6.24
C LYS A 13 -5.31 9.27 -5.77
N ARG A 14 -5.05 10.24 -4.90
CA ARG A 14 -6.00 11.27 -4.45
C ARG A 14 -5.34 12.65 -4.49
N PHE A 15 -6.13 13.70 -4.58
CA PHE A 15 -5.65 15.08 -4.50
C PHE A 15 -6.12 15.71 -3.20
N LEU A 16 -5.20 16.39 -2.51
CA LEU A 16 -5.48 17.16 -1.32
C LEU A 16 -5.41 18.66 -1.67
N PRO A 17 -6.48 19.43 -1.42
CA PRO A 17 -6.43 20.88 -1.61
C PRO A 17 -5.48 21.52 -0.61
N ARG A 18 -4.74 22.54 -1.06
CA ARG A 18 -3.80 23.34 -0.27
C ARG A 18 -4.05 24.83 -0.51
N ALA A 19 -3.42 25.67 0.31
CA ALA A 19 -3.46 27.11 0.15
C ALA A 19 -2.99 27.56 -1.24
N GLN A 20 -3.40 28.77 -1.65
CA GLN A 20 -3.07 29.38 -2.95
C GLN A 20 -3.57 28.56 -4.16
N GLY A 21 -4.70 27.86 -4.04
CA GLY A 21 -5.29 27.09 -5.15
C GLY A 21 -4.47 25.87 -5.60
N ARG A 22 -3.50 25.43 -4.79
CA ARG A 22 -2.62 24.30 -5.11
C ARG A 22 -3.28 22.98 -4.73
N ALA A 23 -3.05 21.94 -5.52
CA ALA A 23 -3.43 20.57 -5.17
C ALA A 23 -2.20 19.66 -5.15
N THR A 24 -1.95 19.02 -4.01
CA THR A 24 -0.85 18.05 -3.87
C THR A 24 -1.39 16.63 -3.94
N ARG A 25 -0.62 15.71 -4.53
CA ARG A 25 -1.03 14.31 -4.68
C ARG A 25 -0.77 13.53 -3.39
N ILE A 26 -1.80 12.87 -2.87
CA ILE A 26 -1.68 11.85 -1.82
C ILE A 26 -1.64 10.48 -2.48
N ARG A 27 -0.69 9.65 -2.06
CA ARG A 27 -0.64 8.21 -2.37
C ARG A 27 -1.28 7.44 -1.21
N LYS A 28 -2.18 6.53 -1.52
CA LYS A 28 -2.78 5.58 -0.58
C LYS A 28 -2.27 4.18 -0.98
N PRO A 29 -1.12 3.75 -0.46
CA PRO A 29 -0.53 2.45 -0.82
C PRO A 29 -1.33 1.30 -0.20
N THR A 30 -1.38 0.19 -0.92
CA THR A 30 -1.90 -1.09 -0.43
C THR A 30 -0.81 -2.15 -0.57
N SER A 31 -0.95 -3.25 0.16
CA SER A 31 0.02 -4.35 0.14
C SER A 31 -0.70 -5.69 0.08
N HIS A 32 -0.06 -6.67 -0.56
CA HIS A 32 -0.49 -8.07 -0.54
C HIS A 32 0.43 -8.85 0.41
N MET A 33 -0.14 -9.52 1.41
CA MET A 33 0.61 -10.37 2.33
C MET A 33 0.34 -11.83 2.01
N THR A 34 1.40 -12.60 1.84
CA THR A 34 1.32 -14.06 1.64
C THR A 34 2.05 -14.74 2.80
N VAL A 35 1.33 -15.61 3.50
CA VAL A 35 1.84 -16.37 4.64
C VAL A 35 1.79 -17.85 4.28
N ILE A 36 2.95 -18.50 4.31
CA ILE A 36 3.09 -19.94 4.08
C ILE A 36 3.36 -20.60 5.42
N LEU A 37 2.43 -21.45 5.86
CA LEU A 37 2.57 -22.27 7.05
C LEU A 37 2.95 -23.68 6.62
N ASP A 38 3.98 -24.24 7.23
CA ASP A 38 4.21 -25.69 7.25
C ASP A 38 3.82 -26.19 8.64
N GLU A 39 3.02 -27.25 8.66
CA GLU A 39 2.80 -28.10 9.82
C GLU A 39 3.81 -29.24 9.73
N LYS A 40 4.46 -29.53 10.85
CA LYS A 40 5.27 -30.74 10.99
C LYS A 40 4.36 -31.89 11.39
#